data_AF-E9Q0X3-F1
#
_entry.id   AF-E9Q0X3-F1
#
_cell.length_a   1.000
_cell.length_b   1.000
_cell.length_c   1.000
_cell.angle_alpha   90.00
_cell.angle_beta   90.00
_cell.angle_gamma   90.00
#
_symmetry.space_group_name_H-M   'P 1'
#
loop_
_entity.id
_entity.type
_entity.pdbx_description
1 polymer ?
#
loop_
_entity_poly.entity_id
_entity_poly.type
_entity_poly.pdbx_seq_one_letter_code
_entity_poly.pdbx_strand_id
1 'polypeptide(L)'
;MQRILMAPGQSCCALAILLAIVNFQHGGCIHVTSSASQKGGRLDLTCTLWHKKDEAEGLILFWCKDNPWNCSPETNLEQLRVKRDPETDGITEKSSQLVFTIEQATPSDSGTYQCCARSQKPEIYIHGHFLSVLVTALYTL
;
A
#
# COMPACT_ATOMS: atom_id res chain seq x y z
N MET A 1 -57.81 -7.58 11.00
CA MET A 1 -58.39 -8.88 11.40
C MET A 1 -57.93 -9.93 10.39
N GLN A 2 -56.90 -10.70 10.73
CA GLN A 2 -56.57 -11.96 10.06
C GLN A 2 -55.77 -12.78 11.07
N ARG A 3 -56.32 -13.93 11.48
CA ARG A 3 -55.71 -14.87 12.43
C ARG A 3 -54.91 -15.91 11.66
N ILE A 4 -53.65 -16.12 12.01
CA ILE A 4 -52.85 -17.25 11.53
C ILE A 4 -52.94 -18.35 12.58
N LEU A 5 -53.53 -19.49 12.18
CA LEU A 5 -53.62 -20.71 12.97
C LEU A 5 -52.30 -21.47 12.81
N MET A 6 -51.50 -21.60 13.87
CA MET A 6 -50.34 -22.50 13.88
C MET A 6 -50.78 -23.88 14.33
N ALA A 7 -50.61 -24.88 13.46
CA ALA A 7 -50.74 -26.29 13.82
C ALA A 7 -49.47 -26.75 14.59
N PRO A 8 -49.59 -27.68 15.55
CA PRO A 8 -48.47 -28.18 16.33
C PRO A 8 -47.73 -29.25 15.51
N GLY A 9 -46.61 -28.86 14.90
CA GLY A 9 -45.77 -29.75 14.11
C GLY A 9 -44.32 -29.41 14.34
N GLN A 10 -43.72 -30.05 15.33
CA GLN A 10 -42.35 -29.88 15.78
C GLN A 10 -41.39 -30.31 14.67
N SER A 11 -40.83 -29.35 13.94
CA SER A 11 -39.56 -29.52 13.24
C SER A 11 -38.73 -28.28 13.46
N CYS A 12 -37.84 -28.36 14.44
CA CYS A 12 -36.85 -27.34 14.73
C CYS A 12 -35.81 -27.41 13.59
N CYS A 13 -36.08 -26.74 12.47
CA CYS A 13 -35.09 -26.63 11.40
C CYS A 13 -33.96 -25.73 11.88
N ALA A 14 -32.99 -26.31 12.58
CA ALA A 14 -31.73 -25.65 12.90
C ALA A 14 -30.96 -25.50 11.58
N LEU A 15 -30.85 -24.26 11.10
CA LEU A 15 -29.94 -23.90 10.02
C LEU A 15 -28.51 -24.00 10.55
N ALA A 16 -27.84 -25.12 10.25
CA ALA A 16 -26.40 -25.26 10.49
C ALA A 16 -25.63 -24.55 9.37
N ILE A 17 -25.19 -23.31 9.62
CA ILE A 17 -24.25 -22.64 8.72
C ILE A 17 -22.88 -23.25 9.00
N LEU A 18 -22.45 -24.17 8.12
CA LEU A 18 -21.06 -24.64 8.10
C LEU A 18 -20.16 -23.49 7.65
N LEU A 19 -19.59 -22.76 8.61
CA LEU A 19 -18.48 -21.84 8.35
C LEU A 19 -17.26 -22.69 7.95
N ALA A 20 -17.12 -22.96 6.66
CA ALA A 20 -15.84 -23.41 6.14
C ALA A 20 -14.88 -22.22 6.25
N ILE A 21 -14.02 -22.24 7.28
CA ILE A 21 -12.85 -21.38 7.33
C ILE A 21 -11.93 -21.89 6.21
N VAL A 22 -12.12 -21.35 5.01
CA VAL A 22 -11.09 -21.45 3.99
C VAL A 22 -9.98 -20.58 4.51
N ASN A 23 -8.97 -21.19 5.13
CA ASN A 23 -7.68 -20.54 5.31
C ASN A 23 -7.20 -20.23 3.89
N PHE A 24 -7.51 -19.04 3.40
CA PHE A 24 -6.77 -18.48 2.30
C PHE A 24 -5.34 -18.32 2.83
N GLN A 25 -4.51 -19.32 2.56
CA GLN A 25 -3.07 -19.13 2.52
C GLN A 25 -2.82 -18.21 1.32
N HIS A 26 -3.15 -16.93 1.46
CA HIS A 26 -2.58 -15.91 0.59
C HIS A 26 -1.06 -16.05 0.76
N GLY A 27 -0.34 -16.16 -0.36
CA GLY A 27 1.11 -15.96 -0.40
C GLY A 27 1.50 -14.70 0.36
N GLY A 28 2.79 -14.53 0.68
CA GLY A 28 3.21 -13.42 1.55
C GLY A 28 2.60 -12.10 1.08
N CYS A 29 1.89 -11.39 1.96
CA CYS A 29 1.17 -10.19 1.56
C CYS A 29 2.18 -9.15 1.06
N ILE A 30 2.24 -8.95 -0.26
CA ILE A 30 2.92 -7.80 -0.85
C ILE A 30 2.28 -6.56 -0.25
N HIS A 31 3.08 -5.70 0.38
CA HIS A 31 2.57 -4.48 0.99
C HIS A 31 3.57 -3.34 0.89
N VAL A 32 3.05 -2.12 0.93
CA VAL A 32 3.84 -0.89 0.79
C VAL A 32 3.78 -0.13 2.11
N THR A 33 4.94 0.32 2.57
CA THR A 33 5.07 1.20 3.72
C THR A 33 5.75 2.50 3.31
N SER A 34 5.32 3.59 3.93
CA SER A 34 5.81 4.94 3.67
C SER A 34 6.46 5.47 4.94
N SER A 35 7.62 6.10 4.82
CA SER A 35 8.29 6.78 5.94
C SER A 35 8.96 8.06 5.45
N ALA A 36 9.24 8.97 6.38
CA ALA A 36 9.96 10.21 6.10
C ALA A 36 11.10 10.37 7.10
N SER A 37 12.22 10.91 6.65
CA SER A 37 13.33 11.28 7.51
C SER A 37 13.88 12.64 7.11
N GLN A 38 14.37 13.39 8.08
CA GLN A 38 14.89 14.74 7.87
C GLN A 38 16.30 14.86 8.43
N LYS A 39 17.19 15.49 7.67
CA LYS A 39 18.53 15.86 8.14
C LYS A 39 18.86 17.28 7.67
N GLY A 40 18.83 18.23 8.60
CA GLY A 40 18.96 19.65 8.26
C GLY A 40 17.83 20.10 7.34
N GLY A 41 18.17 20.74 6.21
CA GLY A 41 17.20 21.13 5.18
C GLY A 41 16.71 19.99 4.29
N ARG A 42 17.36 18.81 4.33
CA ARG A 42 17.04 17.68 3.47
C ARG A 42 15.89 16.84 4.04
N LEU A 43 14.93 16.48 3.19
CA LEU A 43 13.82 15.59 3.48
C LEU A 43 13.88 14.38 2.54
N ASP A 44 13.95 13.18 3.11
CA ASP A 44 13.92 11.92 2.37
C ASP A 44 12.59 11.19 2.63
N LEU A 45 11.80 10.96 1.58
CA LEU A 45 10.60 10.14 1.62
C LEU A 45 10.93 8.73 1.12
N THR A 46 10.85 7.75 2.02
CA THR A 46 11.21 6.36 1.73
C THR A 46 9.97 5.50 1.60
N CYS A 47 9.80 4.90 0.44
CA CYS A 47 8.80 3.90 0.17
C CYS A 47 9.43 2.52 0.16
N THR A 48 8.89 1.60 0.96
CA THR A 48 9.40 0.23 1.08
C THR A 48 8.31 -0.74 0.65
N LEU A 49 8.56 -1.49 -0.43
CA LEU A 49 7.77 -2.61 -0.87
C LEU A 49 8.29 -3.88 -0.20
N TRP A 50 7.44 -4.55 0.56
CA TRP A 50 7.72 -5.85 1.17
C TRP A 50 7.10 -6.94 0.32
N HIS A 51 7.86 -8.00 0.02
CA HIS A 51 7.43 -9.06 -0.88
C HIS A 51 8.21 -10.36 -0.67
N LYS A 52 7.64 -11.52 -1.05
CA LYS A 52 8.43 -12.76 -1.18
C LYS A 52 9.09 -12.84 -2.56
N LYS A 53 9.83 -13.92 -2.80
CA LYS A 53 10.57 -14.13 -4.05
C LYS A 53 9.63 -14.17 -5.26
N ASP A 54 10.06 -13.55 -6.36
CA ASP A 54 9.39 -13.46 -7.67
C ASP A 54 8.01 -12.76 -7.68
N GLU A 55 7.37 -12.53 -6.52
CA GLU A 55 6.07 -11.85 -6.40
C GLU A 55 6.10 -10.37 -6.81
N ALA A 56 7.24 -9.70 -6.63
CA ALA A 56 7.39 -8.28 -6.93
C ALA A 56 8.02 -7.99 -8.30
N GLU A 57 8.40 -9.00 -9.09
CA GLU A 57 9.05 -8.76 -10.38
C GLU A 57 8.16 -7.93 -11.31
N GLY A 58 8.72 -6.85 -11.84
CA GLY A 58 8.02 -5.99 -12.80
C GLY A 58 7.06 -4.98 -12.16
N LEU A 59 6.85 -5.01 -10.84
CA LEU A 59 6.13 -3.94 -10.14
C LEU A 59 6.89 -2.62 -10.28
N ILE A 60 6.13 -1.55 -10.45
CA ILE A 60 6.63 -0.18 -10.47
C ILE A 60 6.20 0.47 -9.16
N LEU A 61 7.17 0.83 -8.32
CA LEU A 61 7.00 1.68 -7.14
C LEU A 61 7.10 3.14 -7.57
N PHE A 62 6.23 4.01 -7.06
CA PHE A 62 6.26 5.43 -7.44
C PHE A 62 5.66 6.34 -6.38
N TRP A 63 6.15 7.58 -6.33
CA TRP A 63 5.66 8.64 -5.45
C TRP A 63 4.75 9.61 -6.17
N CYS A 64 3.68 10.05 -5.51
CA CYS A 64 2.82 11.14 -5.96
C CYS A 64 2.69 12.20 -4.85
N LYS A 65 2.44 13.45 -5.23
CA LYS A 65 2.12 14.57 -4.33
C LYS A 65 0.79 15.19 -4.73
N ASP A 66 -0.08 15.44 -3.75
CA ASP A 66 -1.36 16.14 -3.88
C ASP A 66 -2.29 15.59 -4.99
N ASN A 67 -2.15 14.30 -5.31
CA ASN A 67 -2.90 13.65 -6.37
C ASN A 67 -3.35 12.23 -5.99
N PRO A 68 -4.20 12.06 -4.96
CA PRO A 68 -4.60 10.74 -4.47
C PRO A 68 -5.46 9.94 -5.46
N TRP A 69 -6.22 10.63 -6.33
CA TRP A 69 -7.18 9.99 -7.24
C TRP A 69 -6.60 9.61 -8.61
N ASN A 70 -5.52 10.28 -9.02
CA ASN A 70 -4.87 10.03 -10.31
C ASN A 70 -3.38 9.75 -10.14
N CYS A 71 -3.00 9.13 -9.01
CA CYS A 71 -1.62 8.72 -8.77
C CYS A 71 -1.26 7.55 -9.69
N SER A 72 -0.38 7.81 -10.66
CA SER A 72 0.03 6.82 -11.65
C SER A 72 1.53 6.88 -11.95
N PRO A 73 2.12 5.81 -12.51
CA PRO A 73 3.51 5.83 -12.97
C PRO A 73 3.80 6.91 -14.02
N GLU A 74 2.81 7.44 -14.74
CA GLU A 74 3.01 8.47 -15.75
C GLU A 74 3.04 9.89 -15.17
N THR A 75 2.54 10.07 -13.94
CA THR A 75 2.37 11.37 -13.27
C THR A 75 3.06 11.41 -11.90
N ASN A 76 4.17 10.69 -11.77
CA ASN A 76 4.91 10.52 -10.53
C ASN A 76 5.97 11.61 -10.29
N LEU A 77 6.48 11.67 -9.06
CA LEU A 77 7.67 12.44 -8.67
C LEU A 77 8.97 11.65 -8.88
N GLU A 78 8.92 10.36 -8.58
CA GLU A 78 10.03 9.42 -8.66
C GLU A 78 9.47 8.01 -8.80
N GLN A 79 10.20 7.11 -9.47
CA GLN A 79 9.76 5.71 -9.64
C GLN A 79 10.90 4.70 -9.69
N LEU A 80 10.59 3.46 -9.30
CA LEU A 80 11.49 2.31 -9.34
C LEU A 80 10.77 1.11 -9.94
N ARG A 81 11.34 0.50 -10.97
CA ARG A 81 10.89 -0.81 -11.46
C ARG A 81 11.66 -1.92 -10.76
N VAL A 82 10.94 -2.76 -10.02
CA VAL A 82 11.50 -3.87 -9.25
C VAL A 82 11.97 -4.96 -10.21
N LYS A 83 13.25 -5.35 -10.07
CA LYS A 83 13.87 -6.42 -10.85
C LYS A 83 13.82 -7.73 -10.08
N ARG A 84 13.90 -8.83 -10.82
CA ARG A 84 14.06 -10.16 -10.23
C ARG A 84 15.36 -10.24 -9.45
N ASP A 85 15.29 -10.81 -8.25
CA ASP A 85 16.46 -11.10 -7.44
C ASP A 85 16.88 -12.58 -7.64
N PRO A 86 18.11 -12.84 -8.14
CA PRO A 86 18.55 -14.19 -8.49
C PRO A 86 18.89 -15.10 -7.29
N GLU A 87 19.06 -14.59 -6.06
CA GLU A 87 19.98 -15.22 -5.09
C GLU A 87 19.34 -15.87 -3.85
N THR A 88 18.03 -16.12 -3.78
CA THR A 88 17.39 -16.44 -2.47
C THR A 88 16.41 -17.61 -2.47
N ASP A 89 16.28 -18.26 -1.32
CA ASP A 89 15.25 -19.23 -1.00
C ASP A 89 13.88 -18.53 -0.94
N GLY A 90 12.83 -19.11 -1.50
CA GLY A 90 11.51 -18.46 -1.61
C GLY A 90 10.76 -18.19 -0.29
N ILE A 91 11.45 -18.24 0.85
CA ILE A 91 10.90 -18.26 2.20
C ILE A 91 11.11 -16.90 2.90
N THR A 92 12.23 -16.23 2.64
CA THR A 92 12.60 -14.97 3.30
C THR A 92 11.87 -13.78 2.66
N GLU A 93 11.18 -12.97 3.48
CA GLU A 93 10.60 -11.70 3.04
C GLU A 93 11.71 -10.71 2.69
N LYS A 94 11.55 -10.03 1.57
CA LYS A 94 12.49 -9.03 1.04
C LYS A 94 11.84 -7.67 0.96
N SER A 95 12.68 -6.65 0.82
CA SER A 95 12.22 -5.32 0.53
C SER A 95 12.93 -4.67 -0.66
N SER A 96 12.15 -3.90 -1.42
CA SER A 96 12.64 -2.98 -2.45
C SER A 96 12.30 -1.56 -2.01
N GLN A 97 13.27 -0.65 -2.09
CA GLN A 97 13.10 0.72 -1.59
C GLN A 97 13.22 1.77 -2.68
N LEU A 98 12.29 2.72 -2.67
CA LEU A 98 12.31 3.93 -3.47
C LEU A 98 12.41 5.15 -2.56
N VAL A 99 13.47 5.94 -2.73
CA VAL A 99 13.70 7.16 -1.95
C VAL A 99 13.52 8.37 -2.86
N PHE A 100 12.58 9.24 -2.52
CA PHE A 100 12.46 10.57 -3.11
C PHE A 100 13.10 11.60 -2.18
N THR A 101 14.12 12.30 -2.67
CA THR A 101 14.92 13.25 -1.90
C THR A 101 14.57 14.68 -2.28
N ILE A 102 14.30 15.52 -1.28
CA ILE A 102 14.23 16.97 -1.39
C ILE A 102 15.45 17.55 -0.66
N GLU A 103 16.46 18.03 -1.38
CA GLU A 103 17.74 18.46 -0.78
C GLU A 103 17.60 19.70 0.12
N GLN A 104 16.70 20.62 -0.24
CA GLN A 104 16.38 21.80 0.56
C GLN A 104 14.87 22.00 0.57
N ALA A 105 14.22 21.48 1.61
CA ALA A 105 12.79 21.56 1.77
C ALA A 105 12.35 23.01 2.06
N THR A 106 11.34 23.44 1.31
CA THR A 106 10.73 24.76 1.36
C THR A 106 9.23 24.64 1.65
N PRO A 107 8.54 25.73 2.03
CA PRO A 107 7.10 25.67 2.24
C PRO A 107 6.29 25.11 1.04
N SER A 108 6.76 25.24 -0.21
CA SER A 108 6.10 24.64 -1.38
C SER A 108 6.19 23.12 -1.46
N ASP A 109 7.12 22.51 -0.73
CA ASP A 109 7.23 21.06 -0.58
C ASP A 109 6.22 20.51 0.43
N SER A 110 5.45 21.38 1.11
CA SER A 110 4.32 20.93 1.91
C SER A 110 3.25 20.28 1.03
N GLY A 111 2.64 19.22 1.50
CA GLY A 111 1.61 18.50 0.77
C GLY A 111 1.35 17.11 1.31
N THR A 112 0.43 16.41 0.67
CA THR A 112 0.15 15.00 0.95
C THR A 112 0.82 14.13 -0.11
N TYR A 113 1.74 13.29 0.34
CA TYR A 113 2.48 12.35 -0.47
C TYR A 113 1.87 10.96 -0.36
N GLN A 114 1.89 10.20 -1.45
CA GLN A 114 1.46 8.80 -1.46
C GLN A 114 2.46 7.98 -2.24
N CYS A 115 2.90 6.86 -1.67
CA CYS A 115 3.59 5.83 -2.43
C CYS A 115 2.60 4.78 -2.91
N CYS A 116 2.74 4.35 -4.17
CA CYS A 116 1.95 3.28 -4.76
C CYS A 116 2.87 2.27 -5.44
N ALA A 117 2.35 1.05 -5.62
CA ALA A 117 2.95 0.04 -6.47
C ALA A 117 1.95 -0.42 -7.53
N ARG A 118 2.38 -0.55 -8.78
CA ARG A 118 1.54 -1.05 -9.88
C ARG A 118 2.26 -2.12 -10.68
N SER A 119 1.55 -3.19 -11.02
CA SER A 119 1.96 -4.15 -12.06
C SER A 119 0.93 -4.14 -13.18
N GLN A 120 1.38 -4.27 -14.42
CA GLN A 120 0.50 -4.46 -15.58
C GLN A 120 0.14 -5.95 -15.79
N LYS A 121 0.98 -6.87 -15.31
CA LYS A 121 0.83 -8.32 -15.54
C LYS A 121 1.36 -9.10 -14.33
N PRO A 122 0.49 -9.69 -13.49
CA PRO A 122 -0.96 -9.44 -13.42
C PRO A 122 -1.27 -7.97 -13.09
N GLU A 123 -2.48 -7.49 -13.42
CA GLU A 123 -2.88 -6.14 -13.02
C GLU A 123 -3.06 -6.08 -11.51
N ILE A 124 -2.12 -5.42 -10.84
CA ILE A 124 -2.12 -5.23 -9.39
C ILE A 124 -1.90 -3.75 -9.14
N TYR A 125 -2.68 -3.20 -8.21
CA TYR A 125 -2.47 -1.87 -7.68
C TYR A 125 -2.45 -1.93 -6.15
N ILE A 126 -1.37 -1.43 -5.56
CA ILE A 126 -1.16 -1.40 -4.12
C ILE A 126 -1.04 0.05 -3.69
N HIS A 127 -1.97 0.50 -2.85
CA HIS A 127 -1.92 1.81 -2.24
C HIS A 127 -1.10 1.74 -0.95
N GLY A 128 -0.06 2.56 -0.84
CA GLY A 128 0.59 2.84 0.43
C GLY A 128 -0.17 3.87 1.25
N HIS A 129 0.29 4.06 2.49
CA HIS A 129 -0.21 5.12 3.35
C HIS A 129 0.19 6.51 2.85
N PHE A 130 -0.69 7.47 3.11
CA PHE A 130 -0.44 8.89 2.90
C PHE A 130 0.54 9.43 3.95
N LEU A 131 1.46 10.29 3.51
CA LEU A 131 2.32 11.10 4.37
C LEU A 131 1.99 12.58 4.16
N SER A 132 1.56 13.28 5.20
CA SER A 132 1.39 14.73 5.14
C SER A 132 2.67 15.42 5.63
N VAL A 133 3.28 16.20 4.76
CA VAL A 133 4.48 16.99 5.06
C VAL A 133 4.06 18.45 5.19
N LEU A 134 4.50 19.09 6.27
CA LEU A 134 4.35 20.53 6.48
C LEU A 134 5.74 21.13 6.74
N VAL A 135 6.21 21.94 5.80
CA VAL A 135 7.47 22.67 5.93
C VAL A 135 7.16 24.10 6.33
N THR A 136 7.70 24.53 7.47
CA THR A 136 7.52 25.89 7.97
C THR A 136 8.78 26.70 7.75
N ALA A 137 8.64 27.93 7.27
CA ALA A 137 9.73 28.90 7.26
C ALA A 137 9.88 29.48 8.66
N LEU A 138 11.07 29.37 9.25
CA LEU A 138 11.40 30.12 10.45
C LEU A 138 11.77 31.54 10.03
N TYR A 139 10.84 32.48 10.19
CA TYR A 139 11.17 33.90 10.14
C TYR A 139 11.80 34.28 11.48
N THR A 140 13.12 34.39 11.54
CA THR A 140 13.79 35.09 12.65
C THR A 140 13.64 36.59 12.41
N LEU A 141 12.79 37.24 13.21
CA LEU A 141 12.66 38.70 13.29
C LEU A 141 13.89 39.33 13.96
#